data_AF-A0ABD2H471-F1
#
_entry.id   AF-A0ABD2H471-F1
#
_cell.length_a   1.000
_cell.length_b   1.000
_cell.length_c   1.000
_cell.angle_alpha   90.00
_cell.angle_beta   90.00
_cell.angle_gamma   90.00
#
_symmetry.space_group_name_H-M   'P 1'
#
loop_
_entity.id
_entity.type
_entity.pdbx_description
1 polymer ?
#
loop_
_entity_poly.entity_id
_entity_poly.type
_entity_poly.pdbx_seq_one_letter_code
_entity_poly.pdbx_strand_id
1 'polypeptide(L)'
;MQKALGQANIILCDEKVLMGSQSNSNIYLVYVSLNGCKHEFAETFSDQVCPEEMFQKALLYFSSGYACCLAQRHFPFPLPSSTGHLEGGVCFCQYVSQQLSVDQWE
;
A
#
# COMPACT_ATOMS: atom_id res chain seq x y z
N MET A 1 14.13 -5.88 7.49
CA MET A 1 12.94 -5.52 8.29
C MET A 1 11.68 -5.38 7.44
N GLN A 2 11.76 -4.78 6.25
CA GLN A 2 10.61 -4.58 5.35
C GLN A 2 9.78 -5.85 5.09
N LYS A 3 10.40 -7.00 4.78
CA LYS A 3 9.67 -8.27 4.59
C LYS A 3 8.86 -8.70 5.82
N ALA A 4 9.40 -8.52 7.04
CA ALA A 4 8.69 -8.87 8.28
C ALA A 4 7.53 -7.91 8.57
N LEU A 5 7.70 -6.61 8.25
CA LEU A 5 6.63 -5.62 8.35
C LEU A 5 5.52 -5.88 7.34
N GLY A 6 5.86 -6.23 6.10
CA GLY A 6 4.89 -6.63 5.08
C GLY A 6 4.07 -7.85 5.49
N GLN A 7 4.72 -8.87 6.05
CA GLN A 7 4.04 -10.04 6.62
C GLN A 7 3.11 -9.65 7.78
N ALA A 8 3.56 -8.78 8.68
CA ALA A 8 2.72 -8.31 9.77
C ALA A 8 1.52 -7.48 9.25
N ASN A 9 1.71 -6.67 8.21
CA ASN A 9 0.64 -5.90 7.58
C ASN A 9 -0.40 -6.79 6.89
N ILE A 10 -0.02 -7.95 6.35
CA ILE A 10 -0.99 -8.93 5.84
C ILE A 10 -1.89 -9.43 6.97
N ILE A 11 -1.32 -9.75 8.13
CA ILE A 11 -2.07 -10.24 9.30
C ILE A 11 -2.97 -9.13 9.88
N LEU A 12 -2.47 -7.90 9.95
CA LEU A 12 -3.18 -6.76 10.57
C LEU A 12 -4.10 -6.00 9.60
N CYS A 13 -4.14 -6.38 8.32
CA CYS A 13 -4.94 -5.69 7.30
C CYS A 13 -6.43 -5.68 7.67
N ASP A 14 -6.94 -6.78 8.23
CA ASP A 14 -8.34 -6.89 8.65
C ASP A 14 -8.67 -5.96 9.83
N GLU A 15 -7.68 -5.66 10.67
CA GLU A 15 -7.77 -4.70 11.78
C GLU A 15 -7.56 -3.24 11.33
N LYS A 16 -7.40 -3.01 10.01
CA LYS A 16 -7.18 -1.68 9.40
C LYS A 16 -5.92 -0.98 9.93
N VAL A 17 -4.92 -1.73 10.37
CA VAL A 17 -3.64 -1.20 10.86
C VAL A 17 -2.53 -1.57 9.90
N LEU A 18 -1.80 -0.56 9.43
CA LEU A 18 -0.54 -0.75 8.71
C LEU A 18 0.63 -0.21 9.51
N MET A 19 1.74 -0.93 9.41
CA MET A 19 3.02 -0.62 10.03
C MET A 19 4.03 -0.29 8.95
N GLY A 20 4.65 0.88 9.08
CA GLY A 20 5.76 1.32 8.24
C GLY A 20 7.03 1.49 9.06
N SER A 21 8.18 1.46 8.40
CA SER A 21 9.45 1.81 9.02
C SER A 21 10.39 2.47 8.02
N GLN A 22 11.07 3.53 8.46
CA GLN A 22 12.11 4.21 7.68
C GLN A 22 13.53 3.75 8.07
N SER A 23 13.68 3.19 9.27
CA SER A 23 14.93 2.64 9.81
C SER A 23 14.62 1.59 10.86
N ASN A 24 15.59 0.74 11.20
CA ASN A 24 15.39 -0.35 12.17
C ASN A 24 14.90 0.08 13.57
N SER A 25 14.96 1.37 13.90
CA SER A 25 14.54 1.92 15.20
C SER A 25 13.24 2.72 15.15
N ASN A 26 12.72 3.05 13.96
CA ASN A 26 11.57 3.93 13.81
C ASN A 26 10.42 3.17 13.12
N ILE A 27 9.34 2.96 13.88
CA ILE A 27 8.11 2.32 13.40
C ILE A 27 6.99 3.35 13.42
N TYR A 28 6.23 3.40 12.32
CA TYR A 28 5.04 4.23 12.15
C TYR A 28 3.81 3.33 12.08
N LEU A 29 2.73 3.73 12.74
CA LEU A 29 1.45 3.04 12.74
C LEU A 29 0.40 3.96 12.11
N VAL A 30 -0.32 3.46 11.12
CA VAL A 30 -1.41 4.20 10.48
C VAL A 30 -2.68 3.34 10.44
N TYR A 31 -3.81 3.97 10.75
CA TYR A 31 -5.12 3.35 10.63
C TYR A 31 -5.69 3.68 9.26
N VAL A 32 -5.88 2.66 8.42
CA VAL A 32 -6.40 2.82 7.07
C VAL A 32 -7.14 1.56 6.63
N SER A 33 -8.32 1.73 6.01
CA SER A 33 -9.05 0.61 5.42
C SER A 33 -8.66 0.46 3.96
N LEU A 34 -8.19 -0.73 3.59
CA LEU A 34 -7.83 -1.08 2.22
C LEU A 34 -8.97 -1.74 1.43
N ASN A 35 -10.17 -1.86 2.03
CA ASN A 35 -11.29 -2.56 1.40
C ASN A 35 -11.69 -1.94 0.06
N GLY A 36 -11.71 -0.61 -0.05
CA GLY A 36 -11.96 0.07 -1.33
C GLY A 36 -10.86 -0.21 -2.36
N CYS A 37 -9.59 -0.25 -1.91
CA CYS A 37 -8.45 -0.55 -2.78
C CYS A 37 -8.48 -2.00 -3.28
N LYS A 38 -8.98 -2.96 -2.50
CA LYS A 38 -9.10 -4.36 -2.90
C LYS A 38 -10.02 -4.54 -4.12
N HIS A 39 -11.15 -3.83 -4.12
CA HIS A 39 -12.10 -3.89 -5.24
C HIS A 39 -11.49 -3.28 -6.52
N GLU A 40 -10.93 -2.08 -6.44
CA GLU A 40 -10.26 -1.46 -7.59
C GLU A 40 -9.05 -2.26 -8.07
N PHE A 41 -8.30 -2.90 -7.18
CA PHE A 41 -7.22 -3.82 -7.59
C PHE A 41 -7.76 -4.97 -8.42
N ALA A 42 -8.88 -5.56 -8.02
CA ALA A 42 -9.50 -6.65 -8.77
C ALA A 42 -9.95 -6.19 -10.18
N GLU A 43 -10.44 -4.97 -10.31
CA GLU A 43 -10.81 -4.39 -11.61
C GLU A 43 -9.57 -4.01 -12.45
N THR A 44 -8.58 -3.37 -11.85
CA THR A 44 -7.36 -2.88 -12.54
C THR A 44 -6.51 -4.03 -13.08
N PHE A 45 -6.50 -5.16 -12.36
CA PHE A 45 -5.71 -6.33 -12.71
C PHE A 45 -6.58 -7.51 -13.13
N SER A 46 -7.76 -7.25 -13.72
CA SER A 46 -8.70 -8.28 -14.17
C SER A 46 -8.10 -9.29 -15.14
N ASP A 47 -7.07 -8.88 -15.89
CA ASP A 47 -6.38 -9.73 -16.89
C ASP A 47 -5.33 -10.67 -16.27
N GLN A 48 -5.05 -10.54 -14.96
CA GLN A 48 -4.12 -11.40 -14.23
C GLN A 48 -4.83 -12.65 -13.71
N VAL A 49 -4.10 -13.78 -13.69
CA VAL A 49 -4.63 -15.11 -13.31
C VAL A 49 -5.20 -15.16 -11.88
N CYS A 50 -4.79 -14.24 -11.00
CA CYS A 50 -5.35 -14.12 -9.65
C CYS A 50 -5.15 -12.70 -9.06
N PRO A 51 -6.15 -11.81 -9.15
CA PRO A 51 -6.05 -10.45 -8.60
C PRO A 51 -5.86 -10.42 -7.08
N GLU A 52 -6.39 -11.41 -6.37
CA GLU A 52 -6.25 -11.58 -4.92
C GLU A 52 -4.78 -11.83 -4.52
N GLU A 53 -4.10 -12.73 -5.24
CA GLU A 53 -2.66 -13.01 -5.03
C GLU A 53 -1.82 -11.77 -5.33
N MET A 54 -2.17 -11.03 -6.38
CA MET A 54 -1.47 -9.79 -6.72
C MET A 54 -1.65 -8.73 -5.64
N PHE A 55 -2.85 -8.61 -5.05
CA PHE A 55 -3.11 -7.71 -3.93
C PHE A 55 -2.33 -8.13 -2.69
N GLN A 56 -2.30 -9.42 -2.34
CA GLN A 56 -1.48 -9.92 -1.23
C GLN A 56 0.01 -9.67 -1.46
N LYS A 57 0.50 -9.87 -2.68
CA LYS A 57 1.87 -9.54 -3.06
C LYS A 57 2.12 -8.04 -2.88
N ALA A 58 1.19 -7.20 -3.33
CA ALA A 58 1.30 -5.76 -3.14
C ALA A 58 1.36 -5.38 -1.65
N LEU A 59 0.54 -6.00 -0.79
CA LEU A 59 0.62 -5.80 0.66
C LEU A 59 2.00 -6.20 1.21
N LEU A 60 2.56 -7.31 0.77
CA LEU A 60 3.86 -7.79 1.25
C LEU A 60 4.99 -6.80 0.97
N TYR A 61 5.02 -6.19 -0.22
CA TYR A 61 6.15 -5.39 -0.67
C TYR A 61 5.94 -3.88 -0.45
N PHE A 62 4.71 -3.39 -0.59
CA PHE A 62 4.45 -1.94 -0.67
C PHE A 62 3.80 -1.34 0.59
N SER A 63 3.15 -2.15 1.44
CA SER A 63 2.38 -1.63 2.59
C SER A 63 3.23 -0.84 3.59
N SER A 64 4.46 -1.28 3.85
CA SER A 64 5.38 -0.59 4.77
C SER A 64 5.81 0.78 4.22
N GLY A 65 6.13 0.86 2.93
CA GLY A 65 6.49 2.13 2.27
C GLY A 65 5.30 3.08 2.22
N TYR A 66 4.12 2.56 1.88
CA TYR A 66 2.87 3.30 1.89
C TYR A 66 2.54 3.87 3.28
N ALA A 67 2.66 3.06 4.34
CA ALA A 67 2.43 3.50 5.71
C ALA A 67 3.39 4.62 6.15
N CYS A 68 4.66 4.56 5.75
CA CYS A 68 5.61 5.65 5.98
C CYS A 68 5.18 6.94 5.26
N CYS A 69 4.77 6.83 4.00
CA CYS A 69 4.30 7.98 3.22
C CYS A 69 3.07 8.63 3.86
N LEU A 70 2.11 7.83 4.32
CA LEU A 70 0.94 8.30 5.03
C LEU A 70 1.29 9.01 6.34
N ALA A 71 2.10 8.37 7.19
CA ALA A 71 2.45 8.91 8.50
C ALA A 71 3.14 10.28 8.40
N GLN A 72 3.94 10.47 7.35
CA GLN A 72 4.71 11.69 7.13
C GLN A 72 4.01 12.69 6.19
N ARG A 73 2.85 12.32 5.63
CA ARG A 73 2.20 13.05 4.52
C ARG A 73 3.16 13.34 3.37
N HIS A 74 4.09 12.43 3.14
CA HIS A 74 5.15 12.57 2.14
C HIS A 74 4.93 11.53 1.05
N PHE A 75 4.44 11.98 -0.11
CA PHE A 75 4.30 11.13 -1.28
C PHE A 75 5.40 11.47 -2.28
N PRO A 76 6.20 10.49 -2.74
CA PRO A 76 7.32 10.73 -3.64
C PRO A 76 6.88 11.04 -5.08
N PHE A 77 5.58 11.21 -5.31
CA PHE A 77 4.98 11.32 -6.62
C PHE A 77 3.78 12.28 -6.60
N PRO A 78 3.32 12.78 -7.76
CA PRO A 78 2.23 13.74 -7.82
C PRO A 78 0.94 13.17 -7.23
N LEU A 79 0.25 13.99 -6.43
CA LEU A 79 -1.11 13.70 -5.99
C LEU A 79 -2.01 13.64 -7.23
N PRO A 80 -2.77 12.55 -7.44
CA PRO A 80 -3.67 12.46 -8.57
C PRO A 80 -4.75 13.53 -8.47
N SER A 81 -5.21 14.01 -9.63
CA SER A 81 -6.31 14.96 -9.74
C SER A 81 -7.67 14.36 -9.34
N SER A 82 -7.78 13.03 -9.31
CA SER A 82 -8.95 12.32 -8.78
C SER A 82 -8.84 12.10 -7.27
N THR A 83 -9.97 12.22 -6.58
CA THR A 83 -10.11 11.78 -5.20
C THR A 83 -10.06 10.25 -5.16
N GLY A 84 -8.89 9.68 -4.82
CA GLY A 84 -8.80 8.27 -4.48
C GLY A 84 -9.64 7.94 -3.23
N HIS A 85 -9.69 6.67 -2.85
CA HIS A 85 -10.41 6.20 -1.64
C HIS A 85 -9.98 6.83 -0.31
N LEU A 86 -8.88 7.58 -0.31
CA LEU A 86 -8.33 8.22 0.86
C LEU A 86 -8.46 9.74 0.72
N GLU A 87 -9.16 10.37 1.66
CA GLU A 87 -9.24 11.83 1.72
C GLU A 87 -7.87 12.44 2.02
N GLY A 88 -7.38 13.32 1.15
CA GLY A 88 -6.17 14.11 1.39
C GLY A 88 -4.85 13.38 1.18
N GLY A 89 -4.84 12.22 0.52
CA GLY A 89 -3.62 11.48 0.21
C GLY A 89 -3.79 10.51 -0.95
N VAL A 90 -2.75 9.75 -1.25
CA VAL A 90 -2.74 8.77 -2.34
C VAL A 90 -3.37 7.47 -1.84
N CYS A 91 -4.26 6.84 -2.62
CA CYS A 91 -4.75 5.51 -2.28
C CYS A 91 -3.65 4.45 -2.44
N PHE A 92 -3.77 3.34 -1.71
CA PHE A 92 -2.83 2.23 -1.84
C PHE A 92 -2.75 1.70 -3.29
N CYS A 93 -3.87 1.62 -3.99
CA CYS A 93 -3.98 1.30 -5.42
C CYS A 93 -3.03 2.13 -6.30
N GLN A 94 -3.13 3.45 -6.17
CA GLN A 94 -2.31 4.41 -6.90
C GLN A 94 -0.84 4.32 -6.49
N TYR A 95 -0.55 4.17 -5.19
CA TYR A 95 0.81 3.96 -4.72
C TYR A 95 1.46 2.75 -5.40
N VAL A 96 0.77 1.60 -5.40
CA VAL A 96 1.30 0.38 -6.02
C VAL A 96 1.41 0.55 -7.53
N SER A 97 0.38 1.05 -8.21
CA SER A 97 0.43 1.27 -9.66
C SER A 97 1.63 2.11 -10.09
N GLN A 98 1.97 3.14 -9.31
CA GLN A 98 3.12 3.99 -9.60
C GLN A 98 4.46 3.30 -9.30
N GLN A 99 4.56 2.53 -8.22
CA GLN A 99 5.74 1.69 -7.95
C GLN A 99 5.97 0.62 -9.04
N LEU A 100 4.89 0.03 -9.56
CA LEU A 100 4.96 -0.93 -10.66
C LEU A 100 5.37 -0.28 -11.99
N SER A 101 4.97 0.97 -12.24
CA SER A 101 5.37 1.69 -13.45
C SER A 101 6.89 1.94 -13.56
N VAL A 102 7.60 1.87 -12.42
CA VAL A 102 9.05 1.96 -12.34
C VAL A 102 9.73 0.59 -12.15
N ASP A 103 8.99 -0.51 -12.37
CA ASP A 103 9.43 -1.91 -12.19
C ASP A 103 10.03 -2.24 -10.81
N GLN A 104 9.65 -1.49 -9.78
CA GLN A 104 10.15 -1.71 -8.42
C GLN A 104 9.26 -2.70 -7.67
N TRP A 105 9.63 -3.99 -7.73
CA TRP A 105 9.25 -4.98 -6.72
C TRP A 105 10.46 -5.21 -5.78
N GLU A 106 10.88 -4.18 -5.04
CA GLU A 106 11.95 -4.32 -4.05
C GLU A 106 11.53 -5.18 -2.84
#